data_AF-A0A2N5KDK7-F1
#
_entry.id   AF-A0A2N5KDK7-F1
#
_cell.length_a   1.000
_cell.length_b   1.000
_cell.length_c   1.000
_cell.angle_alpha   90.00
_cell.angle_beta   90.00
_cell.angle_gamma   90.00
#
_symmetry.space_group_name_H-M   'P 1'
#
loop_
_entity.id
_entity.type
_entity.pdbx_description
1 polymer ?
#
loop_
_entity_poly.entity_id
_entity_poly.type
_entity_poly.pdbx_seq_one_letter_code
_entity_poly.pdbx_strand_id
1 'polypeptide(L)'
;MEKQDPTTETTPALQSPEELHERSIDSLPAELGFEETPELAGLKQQLQEAYEARNAEAAKTVIAEYQRIGTKIVDKIGDQNGGEDYKKALLGFWTAVALLKRDIGWYGDYLDDLDDVLEFAEQMDYAQKDFKDVVTVLQATIDEIEGNEGQQV
;
A
#
# COMPACT_ATOMS: atom_id res chain seq x y z
N MET A 1 54.63 21.80 -9.12
CA MET A 1 53.31 22.44 -9.04
C MET A 1 52.67 22.24 -10.39
N GLU A 2 51.87 21.17 -10.51
CA GLU A 2 50.39 21.22 -10.39
C GLU A 2 49.77 21.83 -11.64
N LYS A 3 48.73 21.31 -12.28
CA LYS A 3 47.96 20.06 -12.28
C LYS A 3 47.13 20.20 -13.57
N GLN A 4 46.98 19.15 -14.37
CA GLN A 4 45.92 19.09 -15.37
C GLN A 4 45.07 17.89 -15.02
N ASP A 5 43.83 18.16 -14.60
CA ASP A 5 42.75 17.19 -14.64
C ASP A 5 41.61 17.82 -15.43
N PRO A 6 41.17 17.21 -16.54
CA PRO A 6 39.99 17.65 -17.27
C PRO A 6 38.75 17.25 -16.47
N THR A 7 37.96 18.24 -16.06
CA THR A 7 36.60 18.02 -15.54
C THR A 7 35.75 17.39 -16.64
N THR A 8 35.40 16.12 -16.43
CA THR A 8 34.36 15.39 -17.14
C THR A 8 33.03 16.13 -17.04
N GLU A 9 32.46 16.44 -18.20
CA GLU A 9 31.05 16.81 -18.37
C GLU A 9 30.16 15.67 -17.86
N THR A 10 29.49 15.90 -16.73
CA THR A 10 28.42 15.03 -16.25
C THR A 10 27.20 15.21 -17.16
N THR A 11 27.09 14.34 -18.15
CA THR A 11 25.86 14.15 -18.93
C THR A 11 24.76 13.69 -17.96
N PRO A 12 23.53 14.24 -18.00
CA PRO A 12 22.44 13.75 -17.17
C PRO A 12 22.15 12.31 -17.59
N ALA A 13 22.37 11.35 -16.70
CA ALA A 13 21.99 9.97 -16.95
C ALA A 13 20.47 9.93 -17.13
N LEU A 14 20.03 9.53 -18.33
CA LEU A 14 18.67 9.09 -18.58
C LEU A 14 18.36 7.97 -17.60
N GLN A 15 17.38 8.18 -16.74
CA GLN A 15 16.89 7.20 -15.78
C GLN A 15 16.50 5.90 -16.52
N SER A 16 17.04 4.78 -16.07
CA SER A 16 16.84 3.47 -16.69
C SER A 16 15.43 2.95 -16.44
N PRO A 17 14.83 2.18 -17.37
CA PRO A 17 13.51 1.55 -17.22
C PRO A 17 13.36 0.57 -16.03
N GLU A 18 14.46 0.23 -15.35
CA GLU A 18 14.47 -0.64 -14.17
C GLU A 18 13.92 0.05 -12.91
N GLU A 19 13.97 1.39 -12.82
CA GLU A 19 13.41 2.13 -11.66
C GLU A 19 11.86 2.13 -11.62
N LEU A 20 11.19 1.70 -12.71
CA LEU A 20 9.73 1.55 -12.77
C LEU A 20 9.23 0.21 -12.21
N HIS A 21 10.13 -0.76 -11.91
CA HIS A 21 9.79 -2.06 -11.33
C HIS A 21 9.92 -2.12 -9.80
N GLU A 22 10.27 -1.02 -9.11
CA GLU A 22 10.65 -1.07 -7.69
C GLU A 22 9.52 -0.72 -6.70
N ARG A 23 8.34 -0.29 -7.13
CA ARG A 23 7.20 -0.10 -6.21
C ARG A 23 6.45 -1.41 -6.01
N SER A 24 6.46 -1.90 -4.77
CA SER A 24 5.68 -3.06 -4.33
C SER A 24 4.35 -2.60 -3.72
N ILE A 25 3.32 -3.46 -3.78
CA ILE A 25 2.08 -3.28 -3.02
C ILE A 25 2.35 -3.04 -1.53
N ASP A 26 3.43 -3.63 -0.97
CA ASP A 26 3.79 -3.49 0.44
C ASP A 26 4.28 -2.08 0.82
N SER A 27 4.81 -1.29 -0.13
CA SER A 27 5.28 0.07 0.14
C SER A 27 4.20 1.13 -0.03
N LEU A 28 3.13 0.82 -0.77
CA LEU A 28 2.06 1.77 -1.09
C LEU A 28 1.44 2.47 0.12
N PRO A 29 1.13 1.81 1.26
CA PRO A 29 0.54 2.51 2.40
C PRO A 29 1.38 3.70 2.87
N ALA A 30 2.70 3.50 3.01
CA ALA A 30 3.62 4.53 3.46
C ALA A 30 3.82 5.62 2.40
N GLU A 31 3.94 5.24 1.13
CA GLU A 31 4.06 6.19 0.01
C GLU A 31 2.83 7.10 -0.12
N LEU A 32 1.66 6.58 0.24
CA LEU A 32 0.38 7.28 0.27
C LEU A 32 0.15 8.06 1.58
N GLY A 33 1.14 8.14 2.46
CA GLY A 33 1.10 8.92 3.69
C GLY A 33 0.38 8.24 4.86
N PHE A 34 0.03 6.96 4.73
CA PHE A 34 -0.45 6.15 5.85
C PHE A 34 0.73 5.44 6.52
N GLU A 35 1.35 6.13 7.48
CA GLU A 35 2.45 5.56 8.26
C GLU A 35 1.95 4.64 9.37
N GLU A 36 2.56 3.46 9.47
CA GLU A 36 2.28 2.53 10.56
C GLU A 36 2.75 3.07 11.91
N THR A 37 1.81 3.24 12.83
CA THR A 37 2.12 3.66 14.19
C THR A 37 2.48 2.46 15.08
N PRO A 38 3.18 2.66 16.21
CA PRO A 38 3.47 1.58 17.15
C PRO A 38 2.22 0.85 17.67
N GLU A 39 1.09 1.56 17.76
CA GLU A 39 -0.19 0.97 18.16
C GLU A 39 -0.73 0.02 17.09
N LEU A 40 -0.69 0.42 15.82
CA LEU A 40 -1.07 -0.42 14.68
C LEU A 40 -0.15 -1.63 14.52
N ALA A 41 1.17 -1.45 14.69
CA ALA A 41 2.14 -2.55 14.66
C ALA A 41 1.85 -3.59 15.78
N GLY A 42 1.50 -3.13 16.98
CA GLY A 42 1.08 -4.01 18.06
C GLY A 42 -0.20 -4.81 17.76
N LEU A 43 -1.11 -4.25 16.97
CA LEU A 43 -2.30 -4.97 16.49
C LEU A 43 -1.96 -5.99 15.39
N LYS A 44 -1.00 -5.69 14.49
CA LYS A 44 -0.51 -6.69 13.52
C LYS A 44 0.03 -7.93 14.22
N GLN A 45 0.81 -7.74 15.28
CA GLN A 45 1.32 -8.86 16.07
C GLN A 45 0.18 -9.66 16.72
N GLN A 46 -0.80 -8.99 17.33
CA GLN A 46 -1.96 -9.68 17.91
C GLN A 46 -2.79 -10.42 16.86
N LEU A 47 -2.88 -9.88 15.64
CA LEU A 47 -3.58 -10.52 14.53
C LEU A 47 -2.87 -11.82 14.12
N GLN A 48 -1.54 -11.78 14.01
CA GLN A 48 -0.72 -12.97 13.75
C GLN A 48 -0.89 -14.02 14.85
N GLU A 49 -0.86 -13.63 16.12
CA GLU A 49 -1.08 -14.53 17.26
C GLU A 49 -2.49 -15.17 17.21
N ALA A 50 -3.52 -14.39 16.86
CA ALA A 50 -4.88 -14.90 16.71
C ALA A 50 -4.99 -15.89 15.53
N TYR A 51 -4.32 -15.61 14.42
CA TYR A 51 -4.25 -16.51 13.27
C TYR A 51 -3.55 -17.83 13.61
N GLU A 52 -2.38 -17.78 14.26
CA GLU A 52 -1.63 -18.96 14.70
C GLU A 52 -2.43 -19.81 15.69
N ALA A 53 -3.18 -19.16 16.58
CA ALA A 53 -4.12 -19.81 17.50
C ALA A 53 -5.40 -20.34 16.82
N ARG A 54 -5.57 -20.12 15.51
CA ARG A 54 -6.78 -20.44 14.73
C ARG A 54 -8.05 -19.84 15.33
N ASN A 55 -7.92 -18.67 15.95
CA ASN A 55 -9.01 -17.97 16.62
C ASN A 55 -9.58 -16.87 15.70
N ALA A 56 -10.50 -17.26 14.82
CA ALA A 56 -11.10 -16.35 13.85
C ALA A 56 -11.86 -15.17 14.50
N GLU A 57 -12.47 -15.37 15.67
CA GLU A 57 -13.21 -14.31 16.37
C GLU A 57 -12.26 -13.26 16.96
N ALA A 58 -11.13 -13.70 17.51
CA ALA A 58 -10.06 -12.80 17.93
C ALA A 58 -9.48 -12.03 16.73
N ALA A 59 -9.19 -12.70 15.62
CA ALA A 59 -8.68 -12.06 14.41
C ALA A 59 -9.62 -10.96 13.90
N LYS A 60 -10.94 -11.24 13.83
CA LYS A 60 -11.95 -10.25 13.46
C LYS A 60 -11.99 -9.05 14.41
N THR A 61 -11.86 -9.30 15.71
CA THR A 61 -11.82 -8.23 16.73
C THR A 61 -10.59 -7.34 16.55
N VAL A 62 -9.42 -7.94 16.29
CA VAL A 62 -8.17 -7.20 16.07
C VAL A 62 -8.24 -6.37 14.78
N ILE A 63 -8.78 -6.92 13.69
CA ILE A 63 -8.99 -6.16 12.43
C ILE A 63 -9.94 -4.98 12.65
N ALA A 64 -11.06 -5.18 13.35
CA ALA A 64 -11.99 -4.10 13.64
C ALA A 64 -11.33 -2.97 14.46
N GLU A 65 -10.48 -3.33 15.42
CA GLU A 65 -9.73 -2.37 16.22
C GLU A 65 -8.65 -1.64 15.40
N TYR A 66 -7.93 -2.37 14.53
CA TYR A 66 -6.98 -1.80 13.58
C TYR A 66 -7.68 -0.78 12.68
N GLN A 67 -8.84 -1.14 12.12
CA GLN A 67 -9.62 -0.23 11.28
C GLN A 67 -10.05 1.02 12.04
N ARG A 68 -10.55 0.87 13.28
CA ARG A 68 -10.98 1.98 14.13
C ARG A 68 -9.84 2.98 14.40
N ILE A 69 -8.62 2.48 14.67
CA ILE A 69 -7.45 3.34 14.92
C ILE A 69 -6.92 3.93 13.62
N GLY A 70 -6.86 3.14 12.54
CA GLY A 70 -6.48 3.59 11.21
C GLY A 70 -7.35 4.74 10.70
N THR A 71 -8.68 4.63 10.81
CA THR A 71 -9.60 5.72 10.46
C THR A 71 -9.27 7.02 11.20
N LYS A 72 -8.97 6.95 12.51
CA LYS A 72 -8.59 8.15 13.28
C LYS A 72 -7.30 8.79 12.80
N ILE A 73 -6.34 7.99 12.34
CA ILE A 73 -5.08 8.50 11.78
C ILE A 73 -5.36 9.21 10.46
N VAL A 74 -6.15 8.61 9.57
CA VAL A 74 -6.56 9.20 8.28
C VAL A 74 -7.35 10.49 8.50
N ASP A 75 -8.33 10.50 9.40
CA ASP A 75 -9.12 11.69 9.73
C ASP A 75 -8.22 12.83 10.23
N LYS A 76 -7.25 12.52 11.10
CA LYS A 76 -6.28 13.50 11.58
C LYS A 76 -5.42 14.07 10.46
N ILE A 77 -4.99 13.25 9.50
CA ILE A 77 -4.24 13.71 8.32
C ILE A 77 -5.10 14.68 7.50
N GLY A 78 -6.37 14.35 7.29
CA GLY A 78 -7.31 15.23 6.58
C GLY A 78 -7.55 16.57 7.27
N ASP A 79 -7.69 16.56 8.59
CA ASP A 79 -7.83 17.77 9.40
C ASP A 79 -6.58 18.67 9.33
N GLN A 80 -5.39 18.08 9.22
CA GLN A 80 -4.11 18.79 9.25
C GLN A 80 -3.68 19.33 7.89
N ASN A 81 -3.87 18.55 6.83
CA ASN A 81 -3.27 18.82 5.53
C ASN A 81 -4.29 19.07 4.40
N GLY A 82 -5.58 18.84 4.65
CA GLY A 82 -6.65 19.07 3.69
C GLY A 82 -7.09 17.82 2.92
N GLY A 83 -7.98 18.04 1.95
CA GLY A 83 -8.76 16.96 1.34
C GLY A 83 -8.01 16.04 0.38
N GLU A 84 -6.87 16.46 -0.17
CA GLU A 84 -6.07 15.60 -1.06
C GLU A 84 -5.26 14.58 -0.26
N ASP A 85 -4.52 15.05 0.76
CA ASP A 85 -3.76 14.20 1.67
C ASP A 85 -4.66 13.23 2.44
N TYR A 86 -5.88 13.65 2.80
CA TYR A 86 -6.89 12.76 3.35
C TYR A 86 -7.16 11.56 2.43
N LYS A 87 -7.39 11.82 1.14
CA LYS A 87 -7.72 10.76 0.17
C LYS A 87 -6.53 9.84 -0.10
N LYS A 88 -5.31 10.41 -0.18
CA LYS A 88 -4.07 9.62 -0.28
C LYS A 88 -3.93 8.70 0.93
N ALA A 89 -4.04 9.26 2.14
CA ALA A 89 -3.96 8.48 3.37
C ALA A 89 -5.07 7.43 3.49
N LEU A 90 -6.29 7.73 3.01
CA LEU A 90 -7.40 6.77 2.96
C LEU A 90 -7.08 5.59 2.03
N LEU A 91 -6.57 5.86 0.84
CA LEU A 91 -6.13 4.85 -0.12
C LEU A 91 -5.00 3.98 0.47
N GLY A 92 -4.01 4.61 1.11
CA GLY A 92 -2.93 3.91 1.80
C GLY A 92 -3.42 3.05 2.97
N PHE A 93 -4.38 3.55 3.75
CA PHE A 93 -5.01 2.81 4.84
C PHE A 93 -5.77 1.57 4.35
N TRP A 94 -6.61 1.71 3.32
CA TRP A 94 -7.34 0.56 2.77
C TRP A 94 -6.40 -0.48 2.18
N THR A 95 -5.34 -0.04 1.50
CA THR A 95 -4.27 -0.95 1.03
C THR A 95 -3.63 -1.70 2.21
N ALA A 96 -3.34 -1.01 3.33
CA ALA A 96 -2.79 -1.66 4.52
C ALA A 96 -3.75 -2.70 5.13
N VAL A 97 -5.06 -2.43 5.13
CA VAL A 97 -6.07 -3.40 5.59
C VAL A 97 -6.12 -4.63 4.69
N ALA A 98 -6.06 -4.45 3.37
CA ALA A 98 -5.98 -5.55 2.42
C ALA A 98 -4.75 -6.43 2.71
N LEU A 99 -3.57 -5.81 2.89
CA LEU A 99 -2.33 -6.52 3.21
C LEU A 99 -2.40 -7.31 4.53
N LEU A 100 -3.12 -6.81 5.54
CA LEU A 100 -3.35 -7.59 6.77
C LEU A 100 -4.08 -8.90 6.50
N LYS A 101 -5.10 -8.87 5.64
CA LYS A 101 -5.88 -10.05 5.27
C LYS A 101 -5.02 -11.05 4.49
N ARG A 102 -4.16 -10.57 3.59
CA ARG A 102 -3.16 -11.39 2.90
C ARG A 102 -2.26 -12.11 3.90
N ASP A 103 -1.72 -11.38 4.89
CA ASP A 103 -0.75 -11.91 5.85
C ASP A 103 -1.34 -13.03 6.73
N ILE A 104 -2.66 -13.03 6.97
CA ILE A 104 -3.38 -14.11 7.67
C ILE A 104 -4.07 -15.11 6.72
N GLY A 105 -3.74 -15.08 5.43
CA GLY A 105 -4.23 -16.03 4.44
C GLY A 105 -5.72 -15.91 4.09
N TRP A 106 -6.36 -14.77 4.35
CA TRP A 106 -7.72 -14.47 3.89
C TRP A 106 -7.67 -13.89 2.47
N TYR A 107 -7.17 -14.69 1.52
CA TYR A 107 -6.86 -14.23 0.16
C TYR A 107 -8.07 -13.74 -0.64
N GLY A 108 -9.25 -14.34 -0.45
CA GLY A 108 -10.48 -13.85 -1.08
C GLY A 108 -10.83 -12.44 -0.61
N ASP A 109 -10.86 -12.24 0.71
CA ASP A 109 -11.13 -10.92 1.30
C ASP A 109 -10.02 -9.89 0.98
N TYR A 110 -8.80 -10.35 0.70
CA TYR A 110 -7.68 -9.50 0.27
C TYR A 110 -7.87 -9.00 -1.17
N LEU A 111 -8.26 -9.89 -2.09
CA LEU A 111 -8.54 -9.53 -3.48
C LEU A 111 -9.72 -8.58 -3.58
N ASP A 112 -10.84 -8.88 -2.90
CA ASP A 112 -12.01 -8.01 -2.87
C ASP A 112 -11.64 -6.59 -2.37
N ASP A 113 -10.82 -6.50 -1.32
CA ASP A 113 -10.35 -5.21 -0.81
C ASP A 113 -9.41 -4.50 -1.81
N LEU A 114 -8.55 -5.23 -2.54
CA LEU A 114 -7.67 -4.62 -3.54
C LEU A 114 -8.46 -4.08 -4.74
N ASP A 115 -9.51 -4.77 -5.17
CA ASP A 115 -10.41 -4.28 -6.22
C ASP A 115 -11.13 -2.98 -5.79
N ASP A 116 -11.63 -2.93 -4.55
CA ASP A 116 -12.23 -1.72 -3.98
C ASP A 116 -11.21 -0.56 -3.93
N VAL A 117 -9.96 -0.85 -3.54
CA VAL A 117 -8.85 0.12 -3.51
C VAL A 117 -8.49 0.58 -4.92
N LEU A 118 -8.45 -0.32 -5.90
CA LEU A 118 -8.21 -0.02 -7.30
C LEU A 118 -9.29 0.90 -7.87
N GLU A 119 -10.57 0.57 -7.69
CA GLU A 119 -11.69 1.39 -8.17
C GLU A 119 -11.58 2.81 -7.60
N PHE A 120 -11.27 2.94 -6.31
CA PHE A 120 -11.08 4.25 -5.68
C PHE A 120 -9.86 5.00 -6.27
N ALA A 121 -8.74 4.31 -6.48
CA ALA A 121 -7.54 4.90 -7.09
C ALA A 121 -7.79 5.38 -8.52
N GLU A 122 -8.53 4.62 -9.34
CA GLU A 122 -8.91 5.00 -10.71
C GLU A 122 -9.78 6.26 -10.73
N GLN A 123 -10.76 6.36 -9.82
CA GLN A 123 -11.58 7.56 -9.67
C GLN A 123 -10.73 8.79 -9.32
N MET A 124 -9.70 8.60 -8.49
CA MET A 124 -8.75 9.66 -8.15
C MET A 124 -7.84 10.04 -9.32
N ASP A 125 -7.32 9.07 -10.06
CA ASP A 125 -6.48 9.32 -11.25
C ASP A 125 -7.25 10.08 -12.33
N TYR A 126 -8.51 9.69 -12.58
CA TYR A 126 -9.37 10.40 -13.51
C TYR A 126 -9.54 11.89 -13.12
N ALA A 127 -9.62 12.17 -11.83
CA ALA A 127 -9.80 13.53 -11.32
C ALA A 127 -8.50 14.36 -11.25
N GLN A 128 -7.36 13.73 -10.97
CA GLN A 128 -6.12 14.44 -10.56
C GLN A 128 -4.86 14.06 -11.35
N LYS A 129 -4.86 12.95 -12.10
CA LYS A 129 -3.74 12.41 -12.92
C LYS A 129 -2.43 12.07 -12.20
N ASP A 130 -2.45 12.06 -10.86
CA ASP A 130 -1.28 11.81 -10.03
C ASP A 130 -1.27 10.39 -9.42
N PHE A 131 -2.20 9.50 -9.81
CA PHE A 131 -2.36 8.17 -9.22
C PHE A 131 -2.07 7.02 -10.17
N LYS A 132 -1.71 7.31 -11.42
CA LYS A 132 -1.44 6.29 -12.45
C LYS A 132 -0.49 5.20 -12.00
N ASP A 133 0.59 5.54 -11.29
CA ASP A 133 1.54 4.55 -10.80
C ASP A 133 0.90 3.62 -9.76
N VAL A 134 0.07 4.17 -8.87
CA VAL A 134 -0.63 3.41 -7.82
C VAL A 134 -1.64 2.45 -8.45
N VAL A 135 -2.43 2.94 -9.40
CA VAL A 135 -3.35 2.12 -10.22
C VAL A 135 -2.59 0.99 -10.92
N THR A 136 -1.43 1.30 -11.50
CA THR A 136 -0.60 0.29 -12.20
C THR A 136 -0.11 -0.79 -11.24
N VAL A 137 0.35 -0.44 -10.04
CA VAL A 137 0.81 -1.42 -9.03
C VAL A 137 -0.35 -2.27 -8.52
N LEU A 138 -1.50 -1.66 -8.22
CA LEU A 138 -2.71 -2.37 -7.77
C LEU A 138 -3.19 -3.38 -8.82
N GLN A 139 -3.37 -2.92 -10.07
CA GLN A 139 -3.81 -3.78 -11.16
C GLN A 139 -2.82 -4.92 -11.42
N ALA A 140 -1.52 -4.63 -11.49
CA ALA A 140 -0.51 -5.66 -11.70
C ALA A 140 -0.51 -6.71 -10.57
N THR A 141 -0.75 -6.27 -9.33
CA THR A 141 -0.85 -7.18 -8.17
C THR A 141 -2.08 -8.09 -8.28
N ILE A 142 -3.24 -7.52 -8.63
CA ILE A 142 -4.49 -8.29 -8.82
C ILE A 142 -4.32 -9.30 -9.97
N ASP A 143 -3.83 -8.84 -11.12
CA ASP A 143 -3.59 -9.68 -12.31
C ASP A 143 -2.63 -10.85 -12.01
N GLU A 144 -1.57 -10.60 -11.21
CA GLU A 144 -0.63 -11.64 -10.81
C GLU A 144 -1.30 -12.71 -9.93
N ILE A 145 -2.15 -12.29 -8.98
CA ILE A 145 -2.83 -13.21 -8.07
C ILE A 145 -3.85 -14.05 -8.87
N GLU A 146 -4.73 -13.41 -9.63
CA GLU A 146 -5.75 -14.09 -10.44
C GLU A 146 -5.12 -14.99 -11.53
N GLY A 147 -4.02 -14.52 -12.15
CA GLY A 147 -3.29 -15.27 -13.17
C GLY A 147 -2.62 -16.54 -12.62
N ASN A 148 -2.18 -16.51 -11.36
CA ASN A 148 -1.59 -17.67 -10.69
C ASN A 148 -2.64 -18.70 -10.24
N GLU A 149 -3.89 -18.29 -9.96
CA GLU A 149 -5.00 -19.23 -9.67
C GLU A 149 -5.35 -20.11 -10.89
N GLY A 150 -5.10 -19.63 -12.12
CA GLY A 150 -5.32 -20.38 -13.36
C GLY A 150 -4.28 -21.48 -13.68
N GLN A 151 -3.14 -21.51 -13.00
CA GLN A 151 -2.05 -22.48 -13.26
C GLN A 151 -1.98 -23.65 -12.26
N GLN A 152 -2.84 -23.67 -11.24
CA GLN A 152 -2.96 -24.79 -10.31
C GLN A 152 -4.20 -25.66 -10.61
N VAL A 153 -4.19 -26.32 -11.77
CA VAL A 153 -5.13 -27.42 -12.11
C VAL A 153 -4.39 -28.62 -12.70
#